data_AF-A0A3A8NMJ8-F1
#
_entry.id   AF-A0A3A8NMJ8-F1
#
_cell.length_a   1.000
_cell.length_b   1.000
_cell.length_c   1.000
_cell.angle_alpha   90.00
_cell.angle_beta   90.00
_cell.angle_gamma   90.00
#
_symmetry.space_group_name_H-M   'P 1'
#
loop_
_entity.id
_entity.type
_entity.pdbx_description
1 polymer ?
#
loop_
_entity_poly.entity_id
_entity_poly.type
_entity_poly.pdbx_seq_one_letter_code
_entity_poly.pdbx_strand_id
1 'polypeptide(L)'
;MLALACASPRRYFLRSELPILEGRFDLAVAPGPWVHENVPIVVSDAASVPDDLVLPTLRSLMALPGASDACDANTGSPRPDAAEYCVALYRTPQDWRVSWPIRNLLKEQNACQPPFGGVDDESFGRDVPVIGFAHNHPCGTRMSSQDLKQFPALKMESGLWTMVSYAASPSGRLARDSRNQLIPAWAWLATGHKDAPRFYKWNPAGEVFQWNEDKHHWEFQATCHPREASGMRSPRTLLPQCSPELKW
;
A
#
# COMPACT_ATOMS: atom_id res chain seq x y z
N MET A 1 1.62 25.30 37.50
CA MET A 1 1.74 23.93 36.96
C MET A 1 1.47 24.01 35.46
N LEU A 2 2.50 23.91 34.62
CA LEU A 2 2.31 23.71 33.19
C LEU A 2 1.98 22.22 32.98
N ALA A 3 0.74 21.93 32.61
CA ALA A 3 0.38 20.62 32.10
C ALA A 3 0.93 20.51 30.67
N LEU A 4 2.11 19.92 30.52
CA LEU A 4 2.55 19.39 29.23
C LEU A 4 1.59 18.25 28.88
N ALA A 5 0.58 18.55 28.07
CA ALA A 5 -0.22 17.53 27.43
C ALA A 5 0.73 16.70 26.57
N CYS A 6 1.03 15.48 27.02
CA CYS A 6 1.69 14.48 26.19
C CYS A 6 0.75 14.17 25.04
N ALA A 7 0.87 14.88 23.93
CA ALA A 7 0.25 14.47 22.69
C ALA A 7 0.83 13.10 22.35
N SER A 8 -0.02 12.07 22.34
CA SER A 8 0.38 10.75 21.87
C SER A 8 1.05 10.90 20.50
N PRO A 9 2.20 10.25 20.25
CA PRO A 9 2.85 10.34 18.96
C PRO A 9 1.86 9.91 17.87
N ARG A 10 1.74 10.72 16.82
CA ARG A 10 0.87 10.45 15.67
C ARG A 10 1.30 9.11 15.05
N ARG A 11 0.31 8.27 14.70
CA ARG A 11 0.55 6.93 14.12
C ARG A 11 0.16 6.83 12.65
N TYR A 12 -0.78 7.66 12.22
CA TYR A 12 -1.36 7.67 10.87
C TYR A 12 -2.00 9.05 10.60
N PHE A 13 -2.39 9.26 9.35
CA PHE A 13 -3.23 10.37 8.91
C PHE A 13 -4.60 9.84 8.46
N LEU A 14 -5.64 10.67 8.63
CA LEU A 14 -6.90 10.51 7.93
C LEU A 14 -6.77 11.17 6.56
N ARG A 15 -7.46 10.63 5.55
CA ARG A 15 -7.40 11.22 4.21
C ARG A 15 -7.89 12.68 4.17
N SER A 16 -8.84 13.05 5.02
CA SER A 16 -9.34 14.42 5.15
C SER A 16 -8.31 15.42 5.69
N GLU A 17 -7.21 14.94 6.29
CA GLU A 17 -6.10 15.77 6.76
C GLU A 17 -5.07 16.05 5.67
N LEU A 18 -5.17 15.39 4.52
CA LEU A 18 -4.13 15.41 3.48
C LEU A 18 -4.40 16.49 2.43
N PRO A 19 -3.33 17.10 1.86
CA PRO A 19 -3.46 17.89 0.64
C PRO A 19 -4.06 17.06 -0.49
N ILE A 20 -5.02 17.63 -1.20
CA ILE A 20 -5.69 17.01 -2.35
C ILE A 20 -5.33 17.80 -3.60
N LEU A 21 -4.80 17.12 -4.62
CA LEU A 21 -4.51 17.75 -5.91
C LEU A 21 -5.78 17.85 -6.76
N GLU A 22 -5.95 18.98 -7.45
CA GLU A 22 -6.98 19.17 -8.48
C GLU A 22 -8.42 18.92 -8.01
N GLY A 23 -8.69 19.02 -6.70
CA GLY A 23 -10.00 18.72 -6.11
C GLY A 23 -10.42 17.24 -6.22
N ARG A 24 -9.50 16.36 -6.63
CA ARG A 24 -9.73 14.93 -6.84
C ARG A 24 -9.34 14.14 -5.61
N PHE A 25 -10.32 13.65 -4.85
CA PHE A 25 -10.08 12.98 -3.56
C PHE A 25 -9.14 11.78 -3.65
N ASP A 26 -9.08 11.08 -4.79
CA ASP A 26 -8.13 10.01 -5.07
C ASP A 26 -6.67 10.49 -5.10
N LEU A 27 -6.42 11.74 -5.51
CA LEU A 27 -5.11 12.38 -5.61
C LEU A 27 -4.65 13.03 -4.30
N ALA A 28 -4.84 12.35 -3.17
CA ALA A 28 -4.25 12.79 -1.90
C ALA A 28 -2.73 12.61 -1.91
N VAL A 29 -2.02 13.51 -1.22
CA VAL A 29 -0.56 13.47 -1.06
C VAL A 29 -0.22 13.03 0.37
N ALA A 30 0.50 11.92 0.51
CA ALA A 30 0.91 11.42 1.82
C ALA A 30 2.22 12.10 2.28
N PRO A 31 2.37 12.44 3.57
CA PRO A 31 3.67 12.87 4.10
C PRO A 31 4.69 11.72 4.10
N GLY A 32 5.98 12.00 3.97
CA GLY A 32 7.04 11.01 4.12
C GLY A 32 8.35 11.62 4.63
N PRO A 33 9.29 10.81 5.17
CA PRO A 33 9.14 9.38 5.48
C PRO A 33 8.30 9.12 6.75
N TRP A 34 7.78 7.91 6.87
CA TRP A 34 7.12 7.45 8.10
C TRP A 34 8.15 7.23 9.21
N VAL A 35 8.15 8.11 10.20
CA VAL A 35 9.03 8.01 11.37
C VAL A 35 8.45 6.97 12.34
N HIS A 36 8.93 5.73 12.25
CA HIS A 36 8.52 4.61 13.10
C HIS A 36 9.74 3.75 13.46
N GLU A 37 9.83 3.31 14.72
CA GLU A 37 10.99 2.58 15.25
C GLU A 37 11.32 1.29 14.49
N ASN A 38 10.30 0.64 13.91
CA ASN A 38 10.43 -0.61 13.17
C ASN A 38 10.41 -0.43 11.64
N VAL A 39 10.27 0.80 11.11
CA VAL A 39 10.25 1.03 9.66
C VAL A 39 11.52 1.76 9.25
N PRO A 40 12.50 1.07 8.65
CA PRO A 40 13.78 1.68 8.33
C PRO A 40 13.69 2.55 7.08
N ILE A 41 14.68 3.44 6.93
CA ILE A 41 15.09 3.97 5.63
C ILE A 41 16.20 3.04 5.12
N VAL A 42 16.07 2.52 3.90
CA VAL A 42 17.03 1.54 3.37
C VAL A 42 17.90 2.17 2.29
N VAL A 43 19.18 2.35 2.58
CA VAL A 43 20.17 2.83 1.61
C VAL A 43 20.56 1.67 0.69
N SER A 44 20.14 1.71 -0.57
CA SER A 44 20.43 0.66 -1.55
C SER A 44 20.28 1.17 -2.98
N ASP A 45 21.19 0.77 -3.85
CA ASP A 45 21.14 1.05 -5.29
C ASP A 45 20.39 -0.03 -6.10
N ALA A 46 19.84 -1.04 -5.41
CA ALA A 46 19.16 -2.18 -6.03
C ALA A 46 18.08 -1.75 -7.04
N ALA A 47 17.80 -2.62 -8.00
CA ALA A 47 16.75 -2.42 -9.00
C ALA A 47 15.34 -2.77 -8.47
N SER A 48 15.27 -3.50 -7.35
CA SER A 48 14.03 -3.94 -6.70
C SER A 48 13.88 -3.34 -5.31
N VAL A 49 12.64 -3.20 -4.86
CA VAL A 49 12.33 -2.73 -3.51
C VAL A 49 12.91 -3.69 -2.47
N PRO A 50 13.70 -3.22 -1.49
CA PRO A 50 14.28 -4.08 -0.47
C PRO A 50 13.23 -4.74 0.43
N ASP A 51 13.36 -6.05 0.67
CA ASP A 51 12.47 -6.78 1.59
C ASP A 51 12.62 -6.29 3.04
N ASP A 52 13.80 -5.80 3.41
CA ASP A 52 14.10 -5.15 4.70
C ASP A 52 13.35 -3.82 4.88
N LEU A 53 12.79 -3.23 3.81
CA LEU A 53 11.84 -2.12 3.91
C LEU A 53 10.40 -2.64 3.98
N VAL A 54 10.06 -3.58 3.10
CA VAL A 54 8.70 -4.07 2.89
C VAL A 54 8.17 -4.81 4.11
N LEU A 55 8.88 -5.84 4.59
CA LEU A 55 8.35 -6.70 5.65
C LEU A 55 8.18 -5.96 6.98
N PRO A 56 9.12 -5.10 7.44
CA PRO A 56 8.89 -4.33 8.66
C PRO A 56 7.76 -3.31 8.51
N THR A 57 7.56 -2.75 7.31
CA THR A 57 6.40 -1.90 6.99
C THR A 57 5.09 -2.67 7.15
N LEU A 58 4.97 -3.84 6.51
CA LEU A 58 3.76 -4.67 6.57
C LEU A 58 3.42 -5.10 7.99
N ARG A 59 4.43 -5.50 8.77
CA ARG A 59 4.28 -5.83 10.20
C ARG A 59 3.82 -4.61 11.02
N SER A 60 4.43 -3.44 10.77
CA SER A 60 4.07 -2.21 11.46
C SER A 60 2.65 -1.75 11.13
N LEU A 61 2.18 -1.94 9.88
CA LEU A 61 0.78 -1.70 9.51
C LEU A 61 -0.17 -2.58 10.31
N MET A 62 0.11 -3.89 10.44
CA MET A 62 -0.75 -4.81 11.20
C MET A 62 -0.84 -4.48 12.69
N ALA A 63 0.16 -3.79 13.24
CA ALA A 63 0.18 -3.33 14.63
C ALA A 63 -0.63 -2.03 14.86
N LEU A 64 -1.11 -1.37 13.80
CA LEU A 64 -1.95 -0.18 13.93
C LEU A 64 -3.35 -0.53 14.46
N PRO A 65 -4.04 0.41 15.14
CA PRO A 65 -5.35 0.16 15.72
C PRO A 65 -6.38 -0.33 14.69
N GLY A 66 -6.98 -1.50 14.94
CA GLY A 66 -7.99 -2.08 14.05
C GLY A 66 -7.45 -2.63 12.73
N ALA A 67 -6.12 -2.78 12.57
CA ALA A 67 -5.48 -3.25 11.34
C ALA A 67 -5.40 -4.77 11.20
N SER A 68 -5.59 -5.50 12.29
CA SER A 68 -5.59 -6.97 12.34
C SER A 68 -6.61 -7.43 13.37
N ASP A 69 -7.12 -8.66 13.21
CA ASP A 69 -8.06 -9.30 14.13
C ASP A 69 -9.29 -8.43 14.48
N ALA A 70 -9.76 -7.68 13.47
CA ALA A 70 -10.85 -6.71 13.61
C ALA A 70 -12.16 -7.20 13.00
N CYS A 71 -12.31 -8.50 12.78
CA CYS A 71 -13.59 -9.12 12.46
C CYS A 71 -14.27 -9.64 13.72
N ASP A 72 -15.59 -9.52 13.77
CA ASP A 72 -16.40 -10.12 14.83
C ASP A 72 -16.36 -11.65 14.71
N ALA A 73 -15.99 -12.34 15.79
CA ALA A 73 -15.75 -13.78 15.77
C ALA A 73 -17.03 -14.60 15.50
N ASN A 74 -18.22 -14.04 15.79
CA ASN A 74 -19.48 -14.75 15.63
C ASN A 74 -20.04 -14.60 14.20
N THR A 75 -19.84 -13.44 13.59
CA THR A 75 -20.44 -13.08 12.29
C THR A 75 -19.45 -13.06 11.15
N GLY A 76 -18.15 -13.05 11.43
CA GLY A 76 -17.09 -12.83 10.43
C GLY A 76 -17.15 -11.46 9.77
N SER A 77 -17.96 -10.53 10.28
CA SER A 77 -18.13 -9.19 9.73
C SER A 77 -17.12 -8.21 10.33
N PRO A 78 -16.64 -7.21 9.58
CA PRO A 78 -15.78 -6.18 10.14
C PRO A 78 -16.41 -5.48 11.35
N ARG A 79 -15.68 -5.39 12.46
CA ARG A 79 -16.06 -4.60 13.63
C ARG A 79 -16.05 -3.09 13.28
N PRO A 80 -16.71 -2.23 14.07
CA PRO A 80 -16.73 -0.79 13.82
C PRO A 80 -15.35 -0.12 13.78
N ASP A 81 -14.36 -0.70 14.46
CA ASP A 81 -12.98 -0.22 14.53
C ASP A 81 -12.07 -0.76 13.42
N ALA A 82 -12.55 -1.72 12.61
CA ALA A 82 -11.77 -2.33 11.54
C ALA A 82 -11.32 -1.28 10.52
N ALA A 83 -10.01 -1.24 10.27
CA ALA A 83 -9.38 -0.23 9.46
C ALA A 83 -8.37 -0.82 8.47
N GLU A 84 -8.35 -0.26 7.27
CA GLU A 84 -7.25 -0.44 6.32
C GLU A 84 -6.37 0.80 6.33
N TYR A 85 -5.07 0.55 6.23
CA TYR A 85 -4.03 1.55 6.19
C TYR A 85 -3.26 1.41 4.89
N CYS A 86 -3.14 2.49 4.15
CA CYS A 86 -2.41 2.56 2.88
C CYS A 86 -1.12 3.35 3.05
N VAL A 87 -0.02 2.84 2.50
CA VAL A 87 1.24 3.58 2.39
C VAL A 87 1.77 3.51 0.95
N ALA A 88 2.54 4.52 0.55
CA ALA A 88 3.34 4.51 -0.65
C ALA A 88 4.78 4.11 -0.33
N LEU A 89 5.34 3.18 -1.10
CA LEU A 89 6.76 2.90 -1.13
C LEU A 89 7.38 3.75 -2.22
N TYR A 90 8.38 4.54 -1.88
CA TYR A 90 9.00 5.50 -2.78
C TYR A 90 10.52 5.48 -2.66
N ARG A 91 11.20 6.03 -3.67
CA ARG A 91 12.66 6.08 -3.72
C ARG A 91 13.13 7.52 -3.85
N THR A 92 14.12 7.87 -3.06
CA THR A 92 14.90 9.09 -3.21
C THR A 92 16.19 8.79 -4.00
N PRO A 93 16.98 9.79 -4.39
CA PRO A 93 18.28 9.53 -5.00
C PRO A 93 19.22 8.67 -4.14
N GLN A 94 19.06 8.64 -2.81
CA GLN A 94 19.95 7.93 -1.90
C GLN A 94 19.38 6.62 -1.34
N ASP A 95 18.07 6.51 -1.19
CA ASP A 95 17.48 5.47 -0.35
C ASP A 95 16.01 5.15 -0.72
N TRP A 96 15.51 4.09 -0.08
CA TRP A 96 14.13 3.63 -0.15
C TRP A 96 13.38 3.99 1.13
N ARG A 97 12.16 4.47 0.99
CA ARG A 97 11.34 5.01 2.08
C ARG A 97 9.88 4.63 1.93
N VAL A 98 9.12 4.85 3.01
CA VAL A 98 7.67 4.63 3.06
C VAL A 98 6.98 5.88 3.55
N SER A 99 5.84 6.23 2.95
CA SER A 99 5.02 7.36 3.40
C SER A 99 4.32 7.04 4.73
N TRP A 100 3.84 8.06 5.41
CA TRP A 100 2.94 7.88 6.55
C TRP A 100 1.68 7.09 6.17
N PRO A 101 1.15 6.21 7.06
CA PRO A 101 -0.08 5.47 6.80
C PRO A 101 -1.30 6.37 6.71
N ILE A 102 -2.15 6.11 5.72
CA ILE A 102 -3.47 6.73 5.57
C ILE A 102 -4.52 5.73 6.03
N ARG A 103 -5.29 6.08 7.05
CA ARG A 103 -6.34 5.24 7.63
C ARG A 103 -7.70 5.51 7.00
N ASN A 104 -8.37 4.43 6.59
CA ASN A 104 -9.80 4.41 6.27
C ASN A 104 -10.49 3.27 7.04
N LEU A 105 -11.70 3.51 7.55
CA LEU A 105 -12.51 2.44 8.16
C LEU A 105 -13.17 1.58 7.09
N LEU A 106 -13.35 0.27 7.34
CA LEU A 106 -13.99 -0.64 6.35
C LEU A 106 -15.46 -0.28 6.06
N LYS A 107 -16.11 0.45 6.95
CA LYS A 107 -17.49 0.94 6.76
C LYS A 107 -17.56 2.22 5.91
N GLU A 108 -16.43 2.90 5.70
CA GLU A 108 -16.34 4.06 4.81
C GLU A 108 -16.32 3.58 3.34
N GLN A 109 -16.74 4.44 2.41
CA GLN A 109 -16.69 4.08 0.99
C GLN A 109 -15.22 3.95 0.56
N ASN A 110 -14.88 2.80 -0.06
CA ASN A 110 -13.55 2.42 -0.52
C ASN A 110 -12.55 2.18 0.63
N ALA A 111 -12.49 0.92 1.05
CA ALA A 111 -11.42 0.43 1.93
C ALA A 111 -10.07 0.65 1.22
N CYS A 112 -9.11 1.25 1.95
CA CYS A 112 -7.79 1.72 1.51
C CYS A 112 -7.72 2.47 0.16
N GLN A 113 -7.49 3.79 0.21
CA GLN A 113 -7.20 4.57 -0.99
C GLN A 113 -5.74 5.02 -1.00
N PRO A 114 -4.90 4.47 -1.90
CA PRO A 114 -3.51 4.87 -2.02
C PRO A 114 -3.35 6.37 -2.31
N PRO A 115 -2.25 7.01 -1.87
CA PRO A 115 -1.99 8.41 -2.16
C PRO A 115 -1.53 8.59 -3.62
N PHE A 116 -2.48 8.57 -4.56
CA PHE A 116 -2.18 8.72 -5.99
C PHE A 116 -1.61 10.09 -6.36
N GLY A 117 -1.77 11.09 -5.48
CA GLY A 117 -1.13 12.39 -5.63
C GLY A 117 0.37 12.38 -5.32
N GLY A 118 0.90 11.27 -4.79
CA GLY A 118 2.31 11.07 -4.47
C GLY A 118 2.64 11.23 -2.98
N VAL A 119 3.91 11.51 -2.72
CA VAL A 119 4.46 11.68 -1.38
C VAL A 119 5.10 13.07 -1.27
N ASP A 120 4.80 13.79 -0.19
CA ASP A 120 5.51 15.02 0.21
C ASP A 120 6.65 14.60 1.14
N ASP A 121 7.80 14.26 0.57
CA ASP A 121 8.98 13.87 1.35
C ASP A 121 9.62 15.10 1.99
N GLU A 122 9.96 15.00 3.29
CA GLU A 122 10.52 16.10 4.06
C GLU A 122 11.83 16.68 3.51
N SER A 123 12.61 15.87 2.79
CA SER A 123 13.93 16.22 2.23
C SER A 123 13.89 16.49 0.72
N PHE A 124 13.03 15.79 -0.03
CA PHE A 124 12.99 15.80 -1.50
C PHE A 124 11.70 16.40 -2.09
N GLY A 125 10.75 16.79 -1.24
CA GLY A 125 9.48 17.37 -1.65
C GLY A 125 8.57 16.38 -2.38
N ARG A 126 7.71 16.93 -3.26
CA ARG A 126 6.55 16.21 -3.81
C ARG A 126 6.80 15.37 -5.05
N ASP A 127 7.98 15.47 -5.62
CA ASP A 127 8.26 14.92 -6.95
C ASP A 127 9.16 13.67 -6.89
N VAL A 128 9.00 12.89 -5.82
CA VAL A 128 9.67 11.60 -5.65
C VAL A 128 8.90 10.49 -6.37
N PRO A 129 9.59 9.53 -7.02
CA PRO A 129 8.94 8.42 -7.67
C PRO A 129 8.35 7.44 -6.64
N VAL A 130 7.05 7.16 -6.78
CA VAL A 130 6.35 6.09 -6.07
C VAL A 130 6.50 4.80 -6.87
N ILE A 131 6.97 3.74 -6.21
CA ILE A 131 7.15 2.41 -6.82
C ILE A 131 5.89 1.58 -6.65
N GLY A 132 5.15 1.80 -5.58
CA GLY A 132 4.04 0.94 -5.25
C GLY A 132 3.35 1.28 -3.96
N PHE A 133 2.37 0.46 -3.62
CA PHE A 133 1.55 0.67 -2.44
C PHE A 133 1.48 -0.60 -1.59
N ALA A 134 1.50 -0.42 -0.28
CA ALA A 134 1.26 -1.50 0.66
C ALA A 134 0.03 -1.19 1.53
N HIS A 135 -0.73 -2.22 1.85
CA HIS A 135 -1.87 -2.11 2.76
C HIS A 135 -2.12 -3.36 3.58
N ASN A 136 -3.07 -3.28 4.51
CA ASN A 136 -3.51 -4.41 5.32
C ASN A 136 -5.00 -4.75 5.08
N HIS A 137 -5.36 -6.01 5.33
CA HIS A 137 -6.74 -6.45 5.45
C HIS A 137 -7.04 -6.89 6.90
N PRO A 138 -7.88 -6.15 7.65
CA PRO A 138 -8.02 -6.34 9.09
C PRO A 138 -8.87 -7.53 9.50
N CYS A 139 -9.57 -8.13 8.55
CA CYS A 139 -10.37 -9.34 8.73
C CYS A 139 -9.66 -10.60 8.23
N GLY A 140 -8.37 -10.52 7.94
CA GLY A 140 -7.61 -11.65 7.41
C GLY A 140 -8.04 -12.06 5.99
N THR A 141 -8.76 -11.19 5.28
CA THR A 141 -9.28 -11.43 3.94
C THR A 141 -8.16 -11.46 2.90
N ARG A 142 -8.44 -12.16 1.81
CA ARG A 142 -7.56 -12.30 0.65
C ARG A 142 -7.49 -10.99 -0.13
N MET A 143 -6.48 -10.90 -1.00
CA MET A 143 -6.41 -9.84 -2.01
C MET A 143 -7.70 -9.79 -2.84
N SER A 144 -8.22 -8.58 -3.05
CA SER A 144 -9.43 -8.31 -3.81
C SER A 144 -9.11 -8.02 -5.29
N SER A 145 -10.13 -8.05 -6.16
CA SER A 145 -10.01 -7.58 -7.55
C SER A 145 -9.67 -6.09 -7.63
N GLN A 146 -10.00 -5.29 -6.60
CA GLN A 146 -9.65 -3.87 -6.56
C GLN A 146 -8.17 -3.67 -6.29
N ASP A 147 -7.58 -4.50 -5.41
CA ASP A 147 -6.16 -4.44 -5.04
C ASP A 147 -5.26 -4.64 -6.27
N LEU A 148 -5.64 -5.60 -7.14
CA LEU A 148 -4.94 -5.89 -8.40
C LEU A 148 -4.95 -4.74 -9.41
N LYS A 149 -5.77 -3.70 -9.20
CA LYS A 149 -5.88 -2.55 -10.09
C LYS A 149 -5.12 -1.33 -9.60
N GLN A 150 -4.59 -1.32 -8.37
CA GLN A 150 -3.96 -0.13 -7.79
C GLN A 150 -2.45 -0.13 -8.05
N PHE A 151 -2.00 0.79 -8.90
CA PHE A 151 -0.59 1.03 -9.19
C PHE A 151 -0.31 2.54 -9.27
N PRO A 152 0.97 2.97 -9.21
CA PRO A 152 1.31 4.39 -9.27
C PRO A 152 0.61 5.10 -10.43
N ALA A 153 0.20 6.34 -10.19
CA ALA A 153 -0.39 7.21 -11.20
C ALA A 153 0.52 8.41 -11.45
N LEU A 154 0.50 8.89 -12.69
CA LEU A 154 1.25 10.08 -13.08
C LEU A 154 0.39 11.01 -13.92
N LYS A 155 0.74 12.30 -13.91
CA LYS A 155 0.12 13.30 -14.78
C LYS A 155 0.82 13.35 -16.13
N MET A 156 0.08 13.10 -17.20
CA MET A 156 0.55 13.23 -18.59
C MET A 156 0.65 14.71 -19.00
N GLU A 157 1.36 15.01 -20.08
CA GLU A 157 1.47 16.37 -20.65
C GLU A 157 0.11 17.00 -20.99
N SER A 158 -0.87 16.17 -21.36
CA SER A 158 -2.26 16.58 -21.60
C SER A 158 -3.02 17.00 -20.33
N GLY A 159 -2.41 16.82 -19.15
CA GLY A 159 -3.03 17.02 -17.84
C GLY A 159 -3.83 15.84 -17.32
N LEU A 160 -3.98 14.77 -18.10
CA LEU A 160 -4.68 13.55 -17.67
C LEU A 160 -3.83 12.73 -16.72
N TRP A 161 -4.43 12.23 -15.64
CA TRP A 161 -3.79 11.26 -14.75
C TRP A 161 -4.03 9.84 -15.24
N THR A 162 -2.96 9.05 -15.35
CA THR A 162 -3.02 7.65 -15.74
C THR A 162 -2.25 6.78 -14.76
N MET A 163 -2.81 5.61 -14.44
CA MET A 163 -2.06 4.55 -13.76
C MET A 163 -1.02 3.95 -14.71
N VAL A 164 0.10 3.52 -14.16
CA VAL A 164 1.24 2.98 -14.91
C VAL A 164 1.82 1.75 -14.22
N SER A 165 2.43 0.86 -15.01
CA SER A 165 3.05 -0.39 -14.54
C SER A 165 4.48 -0.20 -13.99
N TYR A 166 4.92 1.04 -13.80
CA TYR A 166 6.29 1.39 -13.43
C TYR A 166 6.29 2.44 -12.34
N ALA A 167 7.40 2.51 -11.61
CA ALA A 167 7.65 3.57 -10.66
C ALA A 167 7.57 4.95 -11.33
N ALA A 168 6.78 5.84 -10.76
CA ALA A 168 6.52 7.14 -11.36
C ALA A 168 6.37 8.24 -10.30
N SER A 169 6.84 9.43 -10.65
CA SER A 169 6.58 10.65 -9.91
C SER A 169 5.27 11.31 -10.39
N PRO A 170 4.59 12.07 -9.52
CA PRO A 170 3.37 12.78 -9.88
C PRO A 170 3.50 13.69 -11.11
N SER A 171 4.68 14.27 -11.35
CA SER A 171 4.95 15.15 -12.49
C SER A 171 5.07 14.44 -13.85
N GLY A 172 5.02 13.10 -13.89
CA GLY A 172 5.13 12.34 -15.13
C GLY A 172 6.49 11.70 -15.39
N ARG A 173 7.46 11.83 -14.47
CA ARG A 173 8.78 11.20 -14.64
C ARG A 173 8.75 9.75 -14.18
N LEU A 174 9.22 8.84 -15.03
CA LEU A 174 9.42 7.44 -14.71
C LEU A 174 10.78 7.21 -14.04
N ALA A 175 10.81 6.39 -13.00
CA ALA A 175 12.04 6.06 -12.30
C ALA A 175 12.84 4.98 -13.02
N ARG A 176 14.16 5.09 -12.94
CA ARG A 176 15.10 4.14 -13.53
C ARG A 176 16.13 3.67 -12.51
N ASP A 177 16.58 2.44 -12.67
CA ASP A 177 17.67 1.87 -11.87
C ASP A 177 19.05 2.37 -12.35
N SER A 178 20.12 1.89 -11.71
CA SER A 178 21.51 2.22 -12.06
C SER A 178 21.93 1.74 -13.45
N ARG A 179 21.15 0.87 -14.08
CA ARG A 179 21.34 0.37 -15.46
C ARG A 179 20.43 1.08 -16.46
N ASN A 180 19.77 2.17 -16.05
CA ASN A 180 18.83 2.96 -16.85
C ASN A 180 17.56 2.18 -17.27
N GLN A 181 17.24 1.07 -16.59
CA GLN A 181 16.02 0.29 -16.82
C GLN A 181 14.87 0.85 -15.99
N LEU A 182 13.65 0.80 -16.52
CA LEU A 182 12.46 1.22 -15.77
C LEU A 182 12.27 0.32 -14.55
N ILE A 183 12.03 0.90 -13.38
CA ILE A 183 11.74 0.15 -12.16
C ILE A 183 10.27 -0.29 -12.22
N PRO A 184 9.96 -1.61 -12.21
CA PRO A 184 8.59 -2.09 -12.22
C PRO A 184 7.83 -1.66 -10.96
N ALA A 185 6.54 -1.39 -11.12
CA ALA A 185 5.67 -1.15 -9.97
C ALA A 185 5.33 -2.46 -9.26
N TRP A 186 5.03 -2.36 -7.97
CA TRP A 186 4.63 -3.50 -7.13
C TRP A 186 3.55 -3.08 -6.15
N ALA A 187 2.82 -4.05 -5.62
CA ALA A 187 1.90 -3.82 -4.52
C ALA A 187 2.04 -4.94 -3.48
N TRP A 188 1.70 -4.63 -2.23
CA TRP A 188 1.87 -5.54 -1.10
C TRP A 188 0.66 -5.55 -0.19
N LEU A 189 0.38 -6.71 0.40
CA LEU A 189 -0.71 -6.92 1.35
C LEU A 189 -0.20 -7.61 2.61
N ALA A 190 -0.59 -7.08 3.76
CA ALA A 190 -0.52 -7.74 5.05
C ALA A 190 -1.91 -8.25 5.47
N THR A 191 -2.03 -9.52 5.81
CA THR A 191 -3.31 -10.14 6.20
C THR A 191 -3.09 -11.28 7.19
N GLY A 192 -4.14 -11.98 7.58
CA GLY A 192 -4.12 -13.03 8.60
C GLY A 192 -4.24 -12.51 10.02
N HIS A 193 -3.87 -13.36 10.97
CA HIS A 193 -3.89 -13.03 12.40
C HIS A 193 -2.59 -12.31 12.77
N LYS A 194 -2.61 -11.44 13.79
CA LYS A 194 -1.38 -10.72 14.22
C LYS A 194 -0.22 -11.66 14.58
N ASP A 195 -0.55 -12.83 15.14
CA ASP A 195 0.42 -13.86 15.58
C ASP A 195 0.77 -14.86 14.46
N ALA A 196 0.07 -14.81 13.33
CA ALA A 196 0.31 -15.63 12.16
C ALA A 196 0.06 -14.81 10.89
N PRO A 197 0.87 -13.77 10.66
CA PRO A 197 0.65 -12.86 9.55
C PRO A 197 0.99 -13.55 8.23
N ARG A 198 0.28 -13.17 7.17
CA ARG A 198 0.56 -13.54 5.79
C ARG A 198 0.87 -12.30 5.00
N PHE A 199 1.97 -12.33 4.26
CA PHE A 199 2.38 -11.24 3.39
C PHE A 199 2.34 -11.68 1.93
N TYR A 200 1.73 -10.84 1.11
CA TYR A 200 1.67 -11.05 -0.34
C TYR A 200 2.27 -9.86 -1.06
N LYS A 201 2.79 -10.11 -2.26
CA LYS A 201 3.11 -9.06 -3.23
C LYS A 201 2.67 -9.47 -4.63
N TRP A 202 2.40 -8.49 -5.47
CA TRP A 202 2.09 -8.73 -6.88
C TRP A 202 2.57 -7.60 -7.77
N ASN A 203 2.71 -7.91 -9.05
CA ASN A 203 3.10 -6.97 -10.08
C ASN A 203 1.93 -6.67 -11.04
N PRO A 204 2.09 -5.70 -11.97
CA PRO A 204 1.06 -5.36 -12.95
C PRO A 204 0.67 -6.49 -13.92
N ALA A 205 1.50 -7.54 -14.05
CA ALA A 205 1.16 -8.74 -14.82
C ALA A 205 0.25 -9.71 -14.03
N GLY A 206 -0.06 -9.39 -12.76
CA GLY A 206 -0.90 -10.22 -11.90
C GLY A 206 -0.15 -11.40 -11.28
N GLU A 207 1.18 -11.47 -11.37
CA GLU A 207 1.96 -12.50 -10.70
C GLU A 207 1.96 -12.24 -9.20
N VAL A 208 1.42 -13.19 -8.44
CA VAL A 208 1.25 -13.10 -6.99
C VAL A 208 2.27 -13.99 -6.30
N PHE A 209 2.91 -13.45 -5.28
CA PHE A 209 3.89 -14.12 -4.45
C PHE A 209 3.46 -14.03 -2.99
N GLN A 210 3.77 -15.06 -2.22
CA GLN A 210 3.62 -15.08 -0.77
C GLN A 210 5.00 -15.12 -0.13
N TRP A 211 5.18 -14.38 0.96
CA TRP A 211 6.40 -14.47 1.76
C TRP A 211 6.44 -15.80 2.50
N ASN A 212 7.53 -16.54 2.33
CA ASN A 212 7.87 -17.70 3.12
C ASN A 212 8.84 -17.28 4.22
N GLU A 213 8.36 -17.24 5.47
CA GLU A 213 9.17 -16.78 6.62
C GLU A 213 10.37 -17.71 6.86
N ASP A 214 10.17 -19.03 6.80
CA ASP A 214 11.21 -20.03 7.08
C ASP A 214 12.37 -19.95 6.07
N LYS A 215 12.04 -19.67 4.80
CA LYS A 215 13.01 -19.67 3.71
C LYS A 215 13.46 -18.25 3.31
N HIS A 216 12.97 -17.22 4.00
CA HIS A 216 13.26 -15.82 3.73
C HIS A 216 13.17 -15.43 2.24
N HIS A 217 12.10 -15.84 1.55
CA HIS A 217 11.88 -15.44 0.16
C HIS A 217 10.42 -15.40 -0.25
N TRP A 218 10.17 -14.72 -1.36
CA TRP A 218 8.88 -14.65 -2.02
C TRP A 218 8.65 -15.86 -2.93
N GLU A 219 7.70 -16.72 -2.57
CA GLU A 219 7.30 -17.88 -3.35
C GLU A 219 6.14 -17.51 -4.29
N PHE A 220 6.32 -17.74 -5.58
CA PHE A 220 5.24 -17.58 -6.57
C PHE A 220 4.07 -18.49 -6.22
N GLN A 221 2.85 -17.95 -6.25
CA GLN A 221 1.63 -18.67 -5.92
C GLN A 221 0.72 -18.84 -7.12
N ALA A 222 0.46 -17.76 -7.86
CA ALA A 222 -0.49 -17.76 -8.97
C ALA A 222 -0.35 -16.52 -9.85
N THR A 223 -0.96 -16.56 -11.03
CA THR A 223 -1.28 -15.37 -11.82
C THR A 223 -2.76 -15.05 -11.65
N CYS A 224 -3.08 -13.83 -11.20
CA CYS A 224 -4.43 -13.38 -10.88
C CYS A 224 -4.88 -12.24 -11.79
N HIS A 225 -6.15 -12.29 -12.19
CA HIS A 225 -6.82 -11.24 -12.95
C HIS A 225 -8.03 -10.74 -12.18
N PRO A 226 -8.26 -9.41 -12.15
CA PRO A 226 -9.42 -8.86 -11.49
C PRO A 226 -10.70 -9.30 -12.20
N ARG A 227 -11.73 -9.64 -11.43
CA ARG A 227 -13.07 -9.89 -11.99
C ARG A 227 -13.81 -8.56 -12.14
N GLU A 228 -14.41 -8.37 -13.30
CA GLU A 228 -15.37 -7.29 -13.52
C GLU A 228 -16.65 -7.58 -12.72
N ALA A 229 -17.20 -6.57 -12.04
CA ALA A 229 -18.48 -6.71 -11.39
C ALA A 229 -19.58 -6.81 -12.46
N SER A 230 -20.13 -8.00 -12.65
CA SER A 230 -21.31 -8.17 -13.50
C SER A 230 -22.57 -7.86 -12.69
N GLY A 231 -23.24 -6.76 -13.05
CA GLY A 231 -24.57 -6.40 -12.57
C GLY A 231 -24.67 -5.63 -11.25
N MET A 232 -25.87 -5.11 -10.98
CA MET A 232 -26.19 -4.13 -9.94
C MET A 232 -26.16 -4.68 -8.49
N ARG A 233 -25.86 -5.98 -8.30
CA ARG A 233 -25.88 -6.69 -6.99
C ARG A 233 -24.57 -7.42 -6.66
N SER A 234 -23.49 -7.17 -7.38
CA SER A 234 -22.22 -7.84 -7.07
C SER A 234 -21.68 -7.42 -5.69
N PRO A 235 -21.10 -8.35 -4.91
CA PRO A 235 -20.42 -8.02 -3.65
C PRO A 235 -19.39 -6.91 -3.87
N ARG A 236 -19.29 -5.96 -2.94
CA ARG A 236 -18.35 -4.81 -3.05
C ARG A 236 -16.88 -5.23 -3.17
N THR A 237 -16.54 -6.43 -2.69
CA THR A 237 -15.21 -7.03 -2.78
C THR A 237 -15.28 -8.37 -3.51
N LEU A 238 -15.02 -8.35 -4.81
CA LEU A 238 -14.91 -9.57 -5.62
C LEU A 238 -13.52 -10.16 -5.51
N LEU A 239 -13.43 -11.46 -5.20
CA LEU A 239 -12.18 -12.19 -5.29
C LEU A 239 -11.71 -12.26 -6.75
N PRO A 240 -10.41 -12.10 -7.02
CA PRO A 240 -9.86 -12.23 -8.36
C PRO A 240 -9.92 -13.68 -8.86
N GLN A 241 -9.78 -13.86 -10.17
CA GLN A 241 -9.61 -15.16 -10.79
C GLN A 241 -8.12 -15.48 -10.89
N CYS A 242 -7.67 -16.58 -10.28
CA CYS A 242 -6.26 -16.93 -10.21
C CYS A 242 -5.99 -18.32 -10.81
N SER A 243 -4.83 -18.47 -11.45
CA SER A 243 -4.33 -19.73 -12.01
C SER A 243 -2.86 -19.96 -11.62
N PRO A 244 -2.52 -21.08 -10.94
CA PRO A 244 -3.46 -22.00 -10.27
C PRO A 244 -4.32 -21.27 -9.23
N GLU A 245 -5.37 -21.92 -8.75
CA GLU A 245 -6.12 -21.37 -7.61
C GLU A 245 -5.15 -21.15 -6.45
N LEU A 246 -5.08 -19.91 -5.94
CA LEU A 246 -4.29 -19.62 -4.75
C LEU A 246 -4.79 -20.52 -3.61
N LYS A 247 -3.88 -21.27 -3.02
CA LYS A 247 -4.13 -22.03 -1.79
C LYS A 247 -3.93 -21.09 -0.61
N TRP A 248 -4.80 -21.17 0.40
CA TRP A 248 -4.85 -20.23 1.51
C TRP A 248 -4.82 -20.96 2.84
#